data_AF-A0A5E8A605-F1
#
_entry.id   AF-A0A5E8A605-F1
#
_cell.length_a   1.000
_cell.length_b   1.000
_cell.length_c   1.000
_cell.angle_alpha   90.00
_cell.angle_beta   90.00
_cell.angle_gamma   90.00
#
_symmetry.space_group_name_H-M   'P 1'
#
loop_
_entity.id
_entity.type
_entity.pdbx_description
1 polymer ?
#
loop_
_entity_poly.entity_id
_entity_poly.type
_entity_poly.pdbx_seq_one_letter_code
_entity_poly.pdbx_strand_id
1 'polypeptide(L)'
;MLLMLGGIFYFFMALTIASERSRYSPKVRITDDRIEFRRGFFQKNTIVHWVDITGITLLSFSFIFELTEGQRNVKYHTSASTSKEIKEAIREMAEAKGIEVDGG
;
A
#
# COMPACT_ATOMS: atom_id res chain seq x y z
N MET A 1 -16.93 12.11 -36.50
CA MET A 1 -15.73 11.24 -36.55
C MET A 1 -14.67 11.61 -35.50
N LEU A 2 -14.45 12.88 -35.16
CA LEU A 2 -13.53 13.31 -34.09
C LEU A 2 -13.87 12.79 -32.67
N LEU A 3 -15.15 12.64 -32.33
CA LEU A 3 -15.59 12.18 -31.01
C LEU A 3 -15.23 10.71 -30.72
N MET A 4 -15.23 9.85 -31.75
CA MET A 4 -14.82 8.44 -31.59
C MET A 4 -13.31 8.30 -31.38
N LEU A 5 -12.51 9.12 -32.06
CA LEU A 5 -11.05 9.15 -31.90
C LEU A 5 -10.65 9.63 -30.50
N GLY A 6 -11.36 10.63 -29.95
CA GLY A 6 -11.18 11.06 -28.57
C GLY A 6 -11.53 9.97 -27.56
N GLY A 7 -12.68 9.29 -27.74
CA GLY A 7 -13.13 8.21 -26.85
C GLY A 7 -12.14 7.04 -26.76
N ILE A 8 -11.56 6.63 -27.90
CA ILE A 8 -10.53 5.58 -27.94
C ILE A 8 -9.26 6.02 -27.21
N PHE A 9 -8.83 7.27 -27.39
CA PHE A 9 -7.66 7.82 -26.69
C PHE A 9 -7.86 7.82 -25.16
N TYR A 10 -9.01 8.27 -24.66
CA TYR A 10 -9.32 8.22 -23.23
C TYR A 10 -9.45 6.80 -22.69
N PHE A 11 -9.95 5.86 -23.49
CA PHE A 11 -10.03 4.45 -23.12
C PHE A 11 -8.63 3.83 -22.94
N PHE A 12 -7.71 4.08 -23.87
CA PHE A 12 -6.32 3.64 -23.73
C PHE A 12 -5.58 4.36 -22.58
N MET A 13 -5.89 5.63 -22.32
CA MET A 13 -5.35 6.34 -21.16
C MET A 13 -5.87 5.77 -19.84
N ALA A 14 -7.16 5.45 -19.75
CA ALA A 14 -7.75 4.79 -18.59
C ALA A 14 -7.13 3.40 -18.36
N LEU A 15 -6.90 2.62 -19.42
CA LEU A 15 -6.23 1.33 -19.34
C LEU A 15 -4.78 1.43 -18.84
N THR A 16 -4.05 2.47 -19.26
CA THR A 16 -2.65 2.67 -18.83
C THR A 16 -2.56 3.15 -17.38
N ILE A 17 -3.44 4.06 -16.97
CA ILE A 17 -3.54 4.54 -15.58
C ILE A 17 -4.03 3.43 -14.64
N ALA A 18 -4.98 2.61 -15.08
CA ALA A 18 -5.52 1.48 -14.32
C ALA A 18 -4.63 0.24 -14.36
N SER A 19 -3.60 0.19 -15.23
CA SER A 19 -2.72 -0.98 -15.29
C SER A 19 -1.93 -1.13 -13.99
N GLU A 20 -1.69 -2.38 -13.58
CA GLU A 20 -0.96 -2.74 -12.35
C GLU A 20 0.48 -2.18 -12.29
N ARG A 21 1.03 -1.75 -13.43
CA ARG A 21 2.35 -1.13 -13.56
C ARG A 21 2.33 0.40 -13.55
N SER A 22 1.16 1.02 -13.46
CA SER A 22 1.02 2.47 -13.38
C SER A 22 1.75 3.01 -12.15
N ARG A 23 2.61 4.00 -12.36
CA ARG A 23 3.31 4.74 -11.29
C ARG A 23 2.34 5.41 -10.31
N TYR A 24 1.08 5.58 -10.71
CA TYR A 24 0.05 6.34 -10.00
C TYR A 24 -0.93 5.47 -9.20
N SER A 25 -0.86 4.13 -9.28
CA SER A 25 -1.69 3.27 -8.44
C SER A 25 -1.03 3.12 -7.06
N PRO A 26 -1.65 3.62 -5.96
CA PRO A 26 -1.06 3.52 -4.64
C PRO A 26 -0.97 2.06 -4.22
N LYS A 27 0.27 1.56 -4.13
CA LYS A 27 0.58 0.18 -3.72
C LYS A 27 0.25 -0.08 -2.26
N VAL A 28 0.19 0.99 -1.45
CA VAL A 28 -0.20 0.96 -0.04
C VAL A 28 -1.22 2.06 0.18
N ARG A 29 -2.36 1.72 0.77
CA ARG A 29 -3.38 2.65 1.23
C ARG A 29 -3.45 2.54 2.74
N ILE A 30 -3.20 3.65 3.41
CA ILE A 30 -3.29 3.77 4.86
C ILE A 30 -4.54 4.57 5.17
N THR A 31 -5.38 4.01 6.03
CA THR A 31 -6.66 4.59 6.46
C THR A 31 -6.77 4.45 7.97
N ASP A 32 -7.70 5.15 8.60
CA ASP A 32 -7.84 5.14 10.07
C ASP A 32 -8.19 3.76 10.62
N ASP A 33 -8.84 2.90 9.83
CA ASP A 33 -9.29 1.55 10.21
C ASP A 33 -8.28 0.44 9.83
N ARG A 34 -7.58 0.59 8.70
CA ARG A 34 -6.70 -0.46 8.16
C ARG A 34 -5.56 0.06 7.30
N ILE A 35 -4.61 -0.84 7.05
CA ILE A 35 -3.57 -0.75 6.03
C ILE A 35 -3.91 -1.76 4.92
N GLU A 36 -4.03 -1.27 3.69
CA GLU A 36 -4.28 -2.09 2.50
C GLU A 36 -3.07 -2.08 1.58
N PHE A 37 -2.52 -3.27 1.30
CA PHE A 37 -1.46 -3.48 0.32
C PHE A 37 -2.06 -4.05 -0.97
N ARG A 38 -1.99 -3.25 -2.02
CA ARG A 38 -2.46 -3.63 -3.35
C ARG A 38 -1.34 -4.29 -4.13
N ARG A 39 -1.53 -5.58 -4.47
CA ARG A 39 -0.56 -6.35 -5.25
C ARG A 39 -0.85 -6.33 -6.76
N GLY A 40 -2.08 -6.02 -7.14
CA GLY A 40 -2.56 -5.94 -8.52
C GLY A 40 -4.06 -5.66 -8.56
N PHE A 41 -4.64 -5.58 -9.76
CA PHE A 41 -6.06 -5.41 -10.00
C PHE A 41 -6.83 -6.73 -9.80
N PHE A 42 -6.16 -7.86 -10.10
CA PHE A 42 -6.74 -9.21 -9.97
C PHE A 42 -6.17 -10.01 -8.78
N GLN A 43 -5.16 -9.49 -8.09
CA GLN A 43 -4.58 -10.16 -6.93
C GLN A 43 -5.31 -9.75 -5.66
N LYS A 44 -5.50 -10.70 -4.73
CA LYS A 44 -6.07 -10.39 -3.42
C LYS A 44 -5.19 -9.38 -2.69
N ASN A 45 -5.79 -8.28 -2.26
CA ASN A 45 -5.13 -7.28 -1.43
C ASN A 45 -4.83 -7.88 -0.06
N THR A 46 -3.68 -7.52 0.50
CA THR A 46 -3.39 -7.83 1.91
C THR A 46 -3.92 -6.68 2.74
N ILE A 47 -4.91 -6.97 3.59
CA ILE A 47 -5.50 -5.99 4.50
C ILE A 47 -5.04 -6.33 5.91
N VAL A 48 -4.60 -5.32 6.66
CA VAL A 48 -4.22 -5.44 8.07
C VAL A 48 -5.01 -4.38 8.83
N HIS A 49 -5.85 -4.79 9.79
CA HIS A 49 -6.60 -3.84 10.60
C HIS A 49 -5.75 -3.37 11.77
N TRP A 50 -5.81 -2.07 12.08
CA TRP A 50 -5.00 -1.52 13.16
C TRP A 50 -5.32 -2.12 14.52
N VAL A 51 -6.57 -2.49 14.75
CA VAL A 51 -7.03 -3.11 16.01
C VAL A 51 -6.37 -4.46 16.27
N ASP A 52 -5.93 -5.14 15.21
CA ASP A 52 -5.30 -6.46 15.33
C ASP A 52 -3.79 -6.35 15.54
N ILE A 53 -3.19 -5.18 15.33
CA ILE A 53 -1.74 -4.97 15.36
C ILE A 53 -1.28 -4.70 16.80
N THR A 54 -0.34 -5.52 17.27
CA THR A 54 0.35 -5.33 18.56
C THR A 54 1.72 -4.69 18.38
N GLY A 55 2.35 -4.86 17.21
CA GLY A 55 3.67 -4.32 16.92
C GLY A 55 3.97 -4.31 15.42
N ILE A 56 4.89 -3.43 15.00
CA ILE A 56 5.28 -3.28 13.60
C ILE A 56 6.80 -3.25 13.48
N THR A 57 7.38 -4.16 12.70
CA THR A 57 8.79 -4.08 12.31
C THR A 57 8.93 -3.59 10.88
N LEU A 58 9.63 -2.47 10.70
CA LEU A 58 9.94 -1.88 9.40
C LEU A 58 11.29 -2.42 8.88
N LEU A 59 11.26 -3.10 7.72
CA LEU A 59 12.45 -3.57 7.01
C LEU A 59 12.61 -2.80 5.69
N SER A 60 13.74 -2.92 4.98
CA SER A 60 14.04 -2.12 3.79
C SER A 60 12.96 -2.17 2.69
N PHE A 61 12.40 -3.35 2.42
CA PHE A 61 11.36 -3.56 1.40
C PHE A 61 10.22 -4.49 1.89
N SER A 62 10.08 -4.61 3.20
CA SER A 62 9.04 -5.43 3.80
C SER A 62 8.59 -4.88 5.15
N PHE A 63 7.39 -5.26 5.56
CA PHE A 63 6.84 -5.00 6.87
C PHE A 63 6.52 -6.32 7.54
N ILE A 64 6.82 -6.42 8.84
CA ILE A 64 6.33 -7.51 9.68
C ILE A 64 5.31 -6.87 10.63
N PHE A 65 4.06 -7.30 10.50
CA PHE A 65 3.01 -6.93 11.44
C PHE A 65 2.86 -8.06 12.45
N GLU A 66 3.08 -7.74 13.71
CA GLU A 66 2.71 -8.59 14.82
C GLU A 66 1.23 -8.37 15.10
N LEU A 67 0.46 -9.45 14.95
CA LEU A 67 -0.98 -9.46 15.15
C LEU A 67 -1.31 -10.33 16.36
N THR A 68 -2.48 -10.11 16.95
CA THR A 68 -3.02 -10.97 18.01
C THR A 68 -3.06 -12.45 17.63
N GLU A 69 -3.32 -12.78 16.36
CA GLU A 69 -3.41 -14.16 15.86
C GLU A 69 -2.09 -14.69 15.23
N GLY A 70 -1.00 -13.93 15.29
CA GLY A 70 0.31 -14.33 14.76
C GLY A 70 1.01 -13.23 13.98
N GLN A 71 1.95 -13.59 13.11
CA GLN A 71 2.72 -12.59 12.35
C GLN A 71 2.36 -12.59 10.87
N ARG A 72 2.32 -11.40 10.28
CA ARG A 72 2.08 -11.20 8.86
C ARG A 72 3.22 -10.42 8.21
N ASN A 73 3.96 -11.09 7.34
CA ASN A 73 5.01 -10.47 6.53
C ASN A 73 4.44 -9.97 5.20
N VAL A 74 4.60 -8.68 4.94
CA VAL A 74 4.19 -8.03 3.70
C VAL A 74 5.41 -7.49 2.98
N LYS A 75 5.74 -8.09 1.83
CA LYS A 75 6.74 -7.59 0.90
C LYS A 75 6.08 -6.66 -0.11
N TYR A 76 6.74 -5.56 -0.44
CA TYR A 76 6.29 -4.61 -1.44
C TYR A 76 7.48 -4.15 -2.29
N HIS A 77 7.24 -3.92 -3.58
CA HIS A 77 8.28 -3.50 -4.52
C HIS A 77 8.03 -2.04 -4.91
N THR A 78 8.86 -1.14 -4.39
CA THR A 78 8.75 0.31 -4.65
C THR A 78 10.13 0.97 -4.66
N SER A 79 10.18 2.24 -5.08
CA SER A 79 11.41 3.02 -5.04
C SER A 79 11.86 3.31 -3.60
N ALA A 80 13.14 3.56 -3.36
CA ALA A 80 13.64 3.85 -2.02
C ALA A 80 12.98 5.08 -1.38
N SER A 81 12.72 6.15 -2.17
CA SER A 81 12.03 7.34 -1.67
C SER A 81 10.59 7.03 -1.26
N THR A 82 9.85 6.32 -2.11
CA THR A 82 8.47 5.90 -1.79
C THR A 82 8.43 4.93 -0.60
N SER A 83 9.43 4.07 -0.44
CA SER A 83 9.55 3.19 0.74
C SER A 83 9.68 4.02 2.02
N LYS A 84 10.51 5.07 2.00
CA LYS A 84 10.67 6.00 3.13
C LYS A 84 9.36 6.72 3.46
N GLU A 85 8.66 7.25 2.46
CA GLU A 85 7.36 7.92 2.63
C GLU A 85 6.31 6.99 3.25
N ILE A 86 6.22 5.74 2.79
CA ILE A 86 5.28 4.75 3.34
C ILE A 86 5.64 4.44 4.80
N LYS A 87 6.92 4.25 5.12
CA LYS A 87 7.39 3.98 6.48
C LYS A 87 7.08 5.13 7.43
N GLU A 88 7.29 6.37 7.00
CA GLU A 88 6.96 7.57 7.77
C GLU A 88 5.46 7.65 8.04
N ALA A 89 4.62 7.47 7.01
CA ALA A 89 3.16 7.48 7.17
C ALA A 89 2.64 6.35 8.08
N ILE A 90 3.22 5.14 8.01
CA ILE A 90 2.87 4.04 8.93
C ILE A 90 3.29 4.38 10.36
N ARG A 91 4.47 4.97 10.56
CA ARG A 91 4.97 5.33 11.89
C ARG A 91 4.10 6.39 12.54
N GLU A 92 3.75 7.46 11.82
CA GLU A 92 2.87 8.52 12.32
C GLU A 92 1.50 7.96 12.74
N MET A 93 0.91 7.09 11.91
CA MET A 93 -0.38 6.47 12.21
C MET A 93 -0.31 5.45 13.36
N ALA A 94 0.80 4.72 13.49
CA ALA A 94 1.02 3.78 14.58
C ALA A 94 1.21 4.49 15.91
N GLU A 95 1.99 5.59 15.93
CA GLU A 95 2.19 6.43 17.11
C GLU A 95 0.88 7.04 17.59
N ALA A 96 0.05 7.56 16.68
CA ALA A 96 -1.29 8.05 17.00
C ALA A 96 -2.22 6.99 17.62
N LYS A 97 -1.91 5.71 17.43
CA LYS A 97 -2.65 4.56 17.95
C LYS A 97 -1.97 3.88 19.14
N GLY A 98 -0.81 4.39 19.58
CA GLY A 98 -0.04 3.80 20.67
C GLY A 98 0.58 2.44 20.35
N ILE A 99 0.85 2.17 19.06
CA ILE A 99 1.48 0.91 18.60
C ILE A 99 2.99 1.11 18.50
N GLU A 100 3.76 0.16 19.03
CA GLU A 100 5.23 0.20 18.96
C GLU A 100 5.74 -0.16 17.55
N VAL A 101 6.72 0.61 17.08
CA VAL A 101 7.30 0.47 15.75
C VAL A 101 8.81 0.32 15.83
N ASP A 102 9.31 -0.85 15.47
CA ASP A 102 10.74 -1.18 15.46
C ASP A 102 11.34 -1.07 14.05
N GLY A 103 12.56 -0.52 13.96
CA GLY A 103 13.37 -0.51 12.74
C GLY A 103 13.24 0.72 11.82
N GLY A 104 14.11 0.76 10.80
CA GLY A 104 14.29 1.89 9.87
C GLY A 104 14.92 1.46 8.55
#